data_AF-A0A0Q4H9H9-F1
#
_entry.id   AF-A0A0Q4H9H9-F1
#
_cell.length_a   1.000
_cell.length_b   1.000
_cell.length_c   1.000
_cell.angle_alpha   90.00
_cell.angle_beta   90.00
_cell.angle_gamma   90.00
#
_symmetry.space_group_name_H-M   'P 1'
#
loop_
_entity.id
_entity.type
_entity.pdbx_description
1 polymer ?
#
loop_
_entity_poly.entity_id
_entity_poly.type
_entity_poly.pdbx_seq_one_letter_code
_entity_poly.pdbx_strand_id
1 'polypeptide(L)'
;MSKPSGDYQPSRREVLRPAEYVGGAAIAAVFVGVIALVATRDIVLAAIGTGGVFIIVLVVLALLAMTIKPDAAESAELDDDAAERARREGDRPAGDAPGAPEGPKGH
;
A
#
# COMPACT_ATOMS: atom_id res chain seq x y z
N MET A 1 -12.97 -26.82 -13.14
CA MET A 1 -11.52 -26.72 -13.44
C MET A 1 -10.99 -25.53 -12.65
N SER A 2 -10.50 -25.77 -11.45
CA SER A 2 -10.02 -24.72 -10.54
C SER A 2 -8.68 -24.18 -11.05
N LYS A 3 -8.60 -22.89 -11.38
CA LYS A 3 -7.32 -22.23 -11.65
C LYS A 3 -6.53 -22.14 -10.34
N PRO A 4 -5.22 -22.46 -10.32
CA PRO A 4 -4.39 -22.18 -9.17
C PRO A 4 -4.25 -20.65 -9.07
N SER A 5 -4.66 -20.07 -7.96
CA SER A 5 -4.30 -18.71 -7.59
C SER A 5 -2.79 -18.69 -7.41
N GLY A 6 -2.07 -18.28 -8.46
CA GLY A 6 -0.63 -18.07 -8.39
C GLY A 6 -0.36 -17.00 -7.36
N ASP A 7 0.43 -17.34 -6.35
CA ASP A 7 0.89 -16.39 -5.34
C ASP A 7 1.57 -15.22 -6.07
N TYR A 8 0.95 -14.04 -6.03
CA TYR A 8 1.56 -12.82 -6.56
C TYR A 8 2.81 -12.51 -5.74
N GLN A 9 3.97 -12.88 -6.28
CA GLN A 9 5.25 -12.64 -5.67
C GLN A 9 5.86 -11.37 -6.30
N PRO A 10 5.80 -10.21 -5.61
CA PRO A 10 6.32 -8.98 -6.17
C PRO A 10 7.80 -9.13 -6.48
N SER A 11 8.20 -8.63 -7.65
CA SER A 11 9.59 -8.63 -8.05
C SER A 11 10.40 -7.79 -7.05
N ARG A 12 11.64 -8.19 -6.76
CA ARG A 12 12.53 -7.42 -5.86
C ARG A 12 12.59 -5.95 -6.23
N ARG A 13 12.47 -5.63 -7.52
CA ARG A 13 12.47 -4.26 -8.02
C ARG A 13 11.23 -3.47 -7.61
N GLU A 14 10.07 -4.12 -7.50
CA GLU A 14 8.83 -3.47 -7.02
C GLU A 14 8.91 -3.16 -5.52
N VAL A 15 9.46 -4.10 -4.74
CA VAL A 15 9.66 -3.91 -3.29
C VAL A 15 10.68 -2.81 -3.00
N LEU A 16 11.63 -2.55 -3.91
CA LEU A 16 12.67 -1.54 -3.75
C LEU A 16 12.28 -0.13 -4.23
N ARG A 17 11.21 0.05 -5.02
CA ARG A 17 10.78 1.39 -5.46
C ARG A 17 10.61 2.39 -4.30
N PRO A 18 10.01 2.03 -3.14
CA PRO A 18 9.91 2.94 -2.01
C PRO A 18 11.27 3.38 -1.45
N ALA A 19 12.27 2.48 -1.48
CA ALA A 19 13.61 2.78 -0.99
C ALA A 19 14.33 3.83 -1.86
N GLU A 20 13.99 3.92 -3.16
CA GLU A 20 14.53 4.95 -4.05
C GLU A 20 14.10 6.36 -3.60
N TYR A 21 12.84 6.53 -3.19
CA TYR A 21 12.34 7.80 -2.65
C TYR A 21 13.03 8.19 -1.35
N VAL A 22 13.28 7.23 -0.46
CA VAL A 22 14.02 7.44 0.78
C VAL A 22 15.47 7.86 0.49
N GLY A 23 16.10 7.22 -0.50
CA GLY A 23 17.44 7.59 -0.97
C GLY A 23 17.51 9.01 -1.51
N GLY A 24 16.54 9.40 -2.36
CA GLY A 24 16.44 10.77 -2.88
C GLY A 24 16.24 11.82 -1.78
N ALA A 25 15.36 11.53 -0.81
CA ALA A 25 15.13 12.40 0.34
C ALA A 25 16.40 12.57 1.19
N ALA A 26 17.18 11.49 1.38
CA ALA A 26 18.42 11.54 2.14
C ALA A 26 19.47 12.43 1.45
N ILE A 27 19.61 12.34 0.13
CA ILE A 27 20.51 13.20 -0.65
C ILE A 27 20.12 14.67 -0.51
N ALA A 28 18.83 14.99 -0.66
CA ALA A 28 18.33 16.36 -0.49
C ALA A 28 18.57 16.88 0.93
N ALA A 29 18.30 16.08 1.95
CA ALA A 29 18.52 16.44 3.35
C ALA A 29 20.01 16.69 3.65
N VAL A 30 20.91 15.82 3.17
CA VAL A 30 22.36 16.00 3.34
C VAL A 30 22.81 17.30 2.69
N PHE A 31 22.35 17.60 1.48
CA PHE A 31 22.71 18.84 0.79
C PHE A 31 22.30 20.08 1.59
N VAL A 32 21.04 20.12 2.06
CA VAL A 32 20.55 21.21 2.92
C VAL A 32 21.29 21.26 4.25
N GLY A 33 21.58 20.10 4.84
CA GLY A 33 22.32 19.96 6.09
C GLY A 33 23.74 20.50 6.01
N VAL A 34 24.45 20.25 4.91
CA VAL A 34 25.79 20.81 4.65
C VAL A 34 25.73 22.33 4.54
N ILE A 35 24.74 22.87 3.81
CA ILE A 35 24.55 24.32 3.71
C ILE A 35 24.29 24.92 5.09
N ALA A 36 23.39 24.32 5.87
CA ALA A 36 23.08 24.76 7.22
C ALA A 36 24.33 24.73 8.12
N LEU A 37 25.10 23.64 8.10
CA LEU A 37 26.33 23.51 8.88
C LEU A 37 27.37 24.58 8.53
N VAL A 38 27.55 24.87 7.24
CA VAL A 38 28.50 25.90 6.78
C VAL A 38 28.01 27.30 7.17
N ALA A 39 26.71 27.56 7.07
CA ALA A 39 26.11 28.85 7.38
C ALA A 39 26.11 29.17 8.88
N THR A 40 25.81 28.18 9.73
CA THR A 40 25.64 28.38 11.18
C THR A 40 26.91 28.07 11.97
N ARG A 41 27.80 27.21 11.45
CA ARG A 41 28.93 26.62 12.18
C ARG A 41 28.53 25.89 13.49
N ASP A 42 27.25 25.54 13.64
CA ASP A 42 26.70 24.84 14.80
C ASP A 42 26.21 23.44 14.39
N ILE A 43 26.87 22.40 14.91
CA ILE A 43 26.58 21.00 14.59
C ILE A 43 25.21 20.57 15.12
N VAL A 44 24.80 21.03 16.30
CA VAL A 44 23.53 20.62 16.91
C VAL A 44 22.37 21.18 16.10
N LEU A 45 22.43 22.48 15.77
CA LEU A 45 21.42 23.13 14.96
C LEU A 45 21.35 22.53 13.55
N ALA A 46 22.51 22.26 12.94
CA ALA A 46 22.57 21.64 11.62
C ALA A 46 22.00 20.21 11.63
N ALA A 47 22.30 19.39 12.63
CA ALA A 47 21.80 18.01 12.74
C ALA A 47 20.27 17.97 12.89
N ILE A 48 19.71 18.80 13.79
CA ILE A 48 18.26 18.90 13.98
C ILE A 48 17.59 19.43 12.71
N GLY A 49 18.15 20.46 12.09
CA GLY A 49 17.63 21.02 10.84
C GLY A 49 17.65 20.01 9.69
N THR A 50 18.74 19.26 9.54
CA THR A 50 18.88 18.18 8.55
C THR A 50 17.82 17.10 8.76
N GLY A 51 17.64 16.64 10.01
CA GLY A 51 16.62 15.66 10.36
C GLY A 51 15.20 16.17 10.09
N GLY A 52 14.91 17.43 10.44
CA GLY A 52 13.60 18.05 10.18
C GLY A 52 13.29 18.16 8.68
N VAL A 53 14.24 18.64 7.88
CA VAL A 53 14.10 18.74 6.42
C VAL A 53 13.92 17.35 5.79
N PHE A 54 14.69 16.35 6.23
CA PHE A 54 14.53 14.98 5.76
C PHE A 54 13.10 14.46 5.96
N ILE A 55 12.53 14.65 7.15
CA ILE A 55 11.17 14.24 7.46
C ILE A 55 10.17 15.00 6.59
N ILE A 56 10.33 16.32 6.44
CA ILE A 56 9.44 17.12 5.59
C ILE A 56 9.43 16.60 4.15
N VAL A 57 10.61 16.31 3.58
CA VAL A 57 10.71 15.76 2.23
C VAL A 57 10.04 14.39 2.13
N LEU A 58 10.25 13.49 3.10
CA LEU A 58 9.56 12.20 3.14
C LEU A 58 8.04 12.36 3.21
N VAL A 59 7.54 13.28 4.04
CA VAL A 59 6.11 13.57 4.13
C VAL A 59 5.58 14.08 2.79
N VAL A 60 6.27 15.01 2.15
CA VAL A 60 5.87 15.50 0.81
C VAL A 60 5.82 14.35 -0.20
N LEU A 61 6.87 13.52 -0.27
CA LEU A 61 6.89 12.36 -1.18
C LEU A 61 5.79 11.35 -0.85
N ALA A 62 5.50 11.11 0.44
CA ALA A 62 4.42 10.23 0.86
C ALA A 62 3.04 10.78 0.46
N LEU A 63 2.82 12.07 0.62
CA LEU A 63 1.58 12.74 0.20
C LEU A 63 1.41 12.70 -1.33
N LEU A 64 2.50 12.89 -2.08
CA LEU A 64 2.49 12.70 -3.53
C LEU A 64 2.19 11.25 -3.90
N ALA A 65 2.81 10.27 -3.23
CA ALA A 65 2.56 8.85 -3.46
C ALA A 65 1.11 8.44 -3.17
N MET A 66 0.50 9.00 -2.12
CA MET A 66 -0.92 8.76 -1.79
C MET A 66 -1.87 9.35 -2.84
N THR A 67 -1.45 10.41 -3.54
CA THR A 67 -2.25 11.07 -4.58
C THR A 67 -2.25 10.29 -5.91
N ILE A 68 -1.22 9.47 -6.18
CA ILE A 68 -1.13 8.68 -7.41
C ILE A 68 -2.02 7.45 -7.29
N LYS A 69 -3.10 7.38 -8.10
CA LYS A 69 -3.96 6.19 -8.22
C LYS A 69 -3.14 5.03 -8.83
N PRO A 70 -3.30 3.77 -8.38
CA PRO A 70 -2.67 2.62 -9.03
C PRO A 70 -3.03 2.59 -10.51
N ASP A 71 -2.08 2.13 -11.33
CA ASP A 71 -2.12 2.20 -12.79
C ASP A 71 -3.43 1.60 -13.35
N ALA A 72 -3.93 2.13 -14.47
CA ALA A 72 -5.25 1.79 -15.00
C ALA A 72 -5.42 0.29 -15.28
N ALA A 73 -4.32 -0.42 -15.56
CA ALA A 73 -4.33 -1.88 -15.71
C ALA A 73 -4.60 -2.61 -14.38
N GLU A 74 -3.95 -2.19 -13.29
CA GLU A 74 -4.12 -2.78 -11.96
C GLU A 74 -5.52 -2.45 -11.39
N SER A 75 -6.05 -1.27 -11.72
CA SER A 75 -7.43 -0.89 -11.34
C SER A 75 -8.50 -1.68 -12.10
N ALA A 76 -8.29 -1.99 -13.39
CA ALA A 76 -9.24 -2.73 -14.21
C ALA A 76 -9.37 -4.20 -13.77
N GLU A 77 -8.27 -4.85 -13.41
CA GLU A 77 -8.29 -6.22 -12.89
C GLU A 77 -9.07 -6.33 -11.56
N LEU A 78 -8.94 -5.34 -10.68
CA LEU A 78 -9.67 -5.28 -9.41
C LEU A 78 -11.18 -5.06 -9.60
N ASP A 79 -11.57 -4.25 -10.59
CA ASP A 79 -12.98 -4.00 -10.92
C ASP A 79 -13.65 -5.23 -11.55
N ASP A 80 -12.95 -5.95 -12.43
CA ASP A 80 -13.42 -7.20 -13.03
C ASP A 80 -13.65 -8.29 -11.98
N ASP A 81 -12.71 -8.43 -11.03
CA ASP A 81 -12.83 -9.35 -9.89
C ASP A 81 -14.03 -9.01 -8.99
N ALA A 82 -14.27 -7.72 -8.72
CA ALA A 82 -15.41 -7.25 -7.93
C ALA A 82 -16.74 -7.54 -8.65
N ALA A 83 -16.79 -7.32 -9.97
CA ALA A 83 -17.96 -7.61 -10.80
C ALA A 83 -18.26 -9.12 -10.87
N GLU A 84 -17.23 -9.96 -10.98
CA GLU A 84 -17.41 -11.43 -10.99
C GLU A 84 -17.91 -11.94 -9.62
N ARG A 85 -17.38 -11.41 -8.52
CA ARG A 85 -17.85 -11.75 -7.16
C ARG A 85 -19.29 -11.34 -6.94
N ALA A 86 -19.70 -10.15 -7.39
CA ALA A 86 -21.07 -9.69 -7.29
C ALA A 86 -22.05 -10.59 -8.09
N ARG A 87 -21.64 -11.07 -9.26
CA ARG A 87 -22.43 -12.04 -10.04
C ARG A 87 -22.56 -13.38 -9.33
N ARG A 88 -21.49 -13.90 -8.73
CA ARG A 88 -21.51 -15.17 -7.97
C ARG A 88 -22.35 -15.09 -6.69
N GLU A 89 -22.40 -13.91 -6.05
CA GLU A 89 -23.24 -13.66 -4.88
C GLU A 89 -24.73 -13.59 -5.25
N GLY A 90 -25.06 -12.93 -6.37
CA GLY A 90 -26.44 -12.86 -6.89
C GLY A 90 -27.01 -14.19 -7.38
N ASP A 91 -26.15 -15.16 -7.70
CA ASP A 91 -26.52 -16.52 -8.14
C ASP A 91 -26.55 -17.55 -6.99
N ARG A 92 -26.30 -17.16 -5.73
CA ARG A 92 -26.47 -18.07 -4.59
C ARG A 92 -27.96 -18.35 -4.39
N PRO A 93 -28.46 -19.59 -4.58
CA PRO A 93 -29.83 -19.90 -4.21
C PRO A 93 -29.95 -19.72 -2.69
N ALA A 94 -30.97 -18.98 -2.25
CA ALA A 94 -31.32 -18.82 -0.84
C ALA A 94 -31.73 -20.19 -0.26
N GLY A 95 -30.75 -21.00 0.13
CA GLY A 95 -31.00 -22.40 0.44
C GLY A 95 -29.79 -23.10 1.05
N ASP A 96 -29.34 -22.62 2.20
CA ASP A 96 -28.79 -23.50 3.24
C ASP A 96 -28.80 -22.76 4.59
N ALA A 97 -29.94 -22.83 5.28
CA ALA A 97 -29.98 -22.58 6.72
C ALA A 97 -29.53 -23.87 7.41
N PRO A 98 -28.52 -23.85 8.31
CA PRO A 98 -28.08 -25.06 9.00
C PRO A 98 -29.20 -25.57 9.91
N GLY A 99 -29.62 -26.81 9.67
CA GLY A 99 -30.76 -27.44 10.32
C GLY A 99 -30.63 -27.64 11.83
N ALA A 100 -31.79 -27.56 12.51
CA ALA A 100 -32.15 -28.26 13.75
C ALA A 100 -33.65 -28.03 14.05
N PRO A 101 -34.37 -28.92 14.78
CA PRO A 101 -34.20 -30.36 14.99
C PRO A 101 -35.42 -31.17 14.46
N GLU A 102 -35.21 -32.43 14.07
CA GLU A 102 -36.31 -33.36 13.77
C GLU A 102 -37.08 -33.73 15.04
N GLY A 103 -38.38 -33.40 15.09
CA GLY A 103 -39.31 -33.90 16.10
C GLY A 103 -39.80 -35.31 15.75
N PRO A 104 -40.05 -36.19 16.74
CA PRO A 104 -40.37 -37.59 16.48
C PRO A 104 -41.82 -37.73 15.97
N LYS A 105 -42.01 -38.44 14.86
CA LYS A 105 -43.33 -38.82 14.34
C LYS A 105 -43.84 -40.05 15.10
N GLY A 106 -44.95 -39.89 15.81
CA GLY A 106 -45.67 -40.98 16.48
C GLY A 106 -46.44 -41.85 15.49
N HIS A 107 -46.48 -43.15 15.79
CA HIS A 107 -47.46 -44.12 15.30
C HIS A 107 -48.42 -44.46 16.44
#